data_AF-Q4RQT3-F1
#
_entry.id   AF-Q4RQT3-F1
#
_cell.length_a   1.000
_cell.length_b   1.000
_cell.length_c   1.000
_cell.angle_alpha   90.00
_cell.angle_beta   90.00
_cell.angle_gamma   90.00
#
_symmetry.space_group_name_H-M   'P 1'
#
loop_
_entity.id
_entity.type
_entity.pdbx_description
1 polymer ?
#
loop_
_entity_poly.entity_id
_entity_poly.type
_entity_poly.pdbx_seq_one_letter_code
_entity_poly.pdbx_strand_id
1 'polypeptide(L)'
;TEILNGGVYVDRNKFLCHADTIHWQDIVKTPRIHPLVVPTNSSITCQKCHRSCNGRCWGPKVDQCQSLTKTVCAEQCDGRCFGPYISDCCHRECAACTNFNDSGACVTQCPQPFVYNPITFQLEHNPRAKYTYGAFCVKKCPRKTGGVGEGIHDLN
;
A
#
# COMPACT_ATOMS: atom_id res chain seq x y z
N THR A 1 -5.03 -1.80 -4.06
CA THR A 1 -3.62 -2.10 -4.36
C THR A 1 -2.99 -0.92 -5.05
N GLU A 2 -1.75 -0.54 -4.72
CA GLU A 2 -1.12 0.70 -5.20
C GLU A 2 0.40 0.58 -5.33
N ILE A 3 0.97 1.29 -6.31
CA ILE A 3 2.40 1.67 -6.32
C ILE A 3 2.48 3.15 -5.97
N LEU A 4 2.95 3.44 -4.75
CA LEU A 4 2.99 4.81 -4.19
C LEU A 4 4.02 5.68 -4.90
N ASN A 5 5.20 5.12 -5.19
CA ASN A 5 6.31 5.75 -5.89
C ASN A 5 6.99 4.73 -6.81
N GLY A 6 7.53 5.18 -7.94
CA GLY A 6 8.16 4.30 -8.93
C GLY A 6 7.26 3.98 -10.13
N GLY A 7 7.91 3.50 -11.19
CA GLY A 7 7.26 3.09 -12.43
C GLY A 7 7.12 1.58 -12.55
N VAL A 8 6.61 1.14 -13.69
CA VAL A 8 6.51 -0.28 -14.03
C VAL A 8 7.24 -0.51 -15.34
N TYR A 9 8.21 -1.42 -15.32
CA TYR A 9 8.92 -1.87 -16.51
C TYR A 9 8.76 -3.38 -16.64
N VAL A 10 8.05 -3.80 -17.67
CA VAL A 10 7.84 -5.18 -18.09
C VAL A 10 8.27 -5.20 -19.54
N ASP A 11 9.31 -5.93 -19.90
CA ASP A 11 9.73 -6.08 -21.30
C ASP A 11 10.43 -7.44 -21.50
N ARG A 12 10.48 -7.93 -22.74
CA ARG A 12 11.17 -9.17 -23.14
C ARG A 12 10.72 -10.44 -22.42
N ASN A 13 9.45 -10.50 -22.01
CA ASN A 13 8.88 -11.69 -21.38
C ASN A 13 8.02 -12.49 -22.38
N LYS A 14 8.66 -13.39 -23.14
CA LYS A 14 8.01 -14.14 -24.23
C LYS A 14 6.80 -14.98 -23.80
N PHE A 15 6.76 -15.40 -22.53
CA PHE A 15 5.72 -16.27 -21.99
C PHE A 15 4.75 -15.55 -21.03
N LEU A 16 4.92 -14.25 -20.82
CA LEU A 16 4.03 -13.49 -19.95
C LEU A 16 2.73 -13.20 -20.70
N CYS A 17 1.60 -13.48 -20.04
CA CYS A 17 0.26 -13.22 -20.56
C CYS A 17 -0.44 -12.13 -19.73
N HIS A 18 -1.41 -11.45 -20.33
CA HIS A 18 -2.39 -10.56 -19.70
C HIS A 18 -1.87 -9.23 -19.11
N ALA A 19 -0.56 -9.01 -19.03
CA ALA A 19 0.01 -7.74 -18.56
C ALA A 19 -0.43 -6.52 -19.40
N ASP A 20 -0.73 -6.76 -20.68
CA ASP A 20 -1.32 -5.83 -21.65
C ASP A 20 -2.77 -5.46 -21.31
N THR A 21 -3.50 -6.34 -20.62
CA THR A 21 -4.92 -6.15 -20.26
C THR A 21 -5.12 -5.32 -19.00
N ILE A 22 -4.05 -5.09 -18.23
CA ILE A 22 -4.11 -4.40 -16.94
C ILE A 22 -4.25 -2.90 -17.11
N HIS A 23 -5.19 -2.30 -16.39
CA HIS A 23 -5.35 -0.87 -16.29
C HIS A 23 -4.35 -0.27 -15.29
N TRP A 24 -3.12 -0.05 -15.75
CA TRP A 24 -2.00 0.42 -14.92
C TRP A 24 -2.21 1.81 -14.27
N GLN A 25 -3.05 2.66 -14.86
CA GLN A 25 -3.38 3.98 -14.30
C GLN A 25 -4.16 3.92 -12.97
N ASP A 26 -4.85 2.80 -12.70
CA ASP A 26 -5.51 2.55 -11.40
C ASP A 26 -4.51 2.18 -10.29
N ILE A 27 -3.37 1.58 -10.68
CA ILE A 27 -2.36 1.04 -9.76
C ILE A 27 -1.27 2.08 -9.47
N VAL A 28 -0.73 2.73 -10.50
CA VAL A 28 0.36 3.70 -10.36
C VAL A 28 -0.20 5.06 -9.92
N LYS A 29 0.31 5.61 -8.82
CA LYS A 29 -0.19 6.87 -8.26
C LYS A 29 -0.01 8.04 -9.24
N THR A 30 1.19 8.18 -9.80
CA THR A 30 1.61 9.28 -10.69
C THR A 30 2.23 8.73 -11.99
N PRO A 31 1.42 8.18 -12.91
CA PRO A 31 1.91 7.55 -14.14
C PRO A 31 2.54 8.55 -15.13
N ARG A 32 2.30 9.86 -14.95
CA ARG A 32 2.93 10.91 -15.78
C ARG A 32 4.39 11.19 -15.42
N ILE A 33 4.81 10.80 -14.21
CA ILE A 33 6.16 11.06 -13.69
C ILE A 33 7.03 9.81 -13.79
N HIS A 34 6.41 8.64 -13.69
CA HIS A 34 7.12 7.37 -13.63
C HIS A 34 6.97 6.58 -14.93
N PRO A 35 8.05 5.96 -15.44
CA PRO A 35 7.99 5.21 -16.69
C PRO A 35 7.04 4.02 -16.56
N LEU A 36 6.11 3.91 -17.50
CA LEU A 36 5.26 2.74 -17.70
C LEU A 36 5.63 2.12 -19.04
N VAL A 37 6.37 1.01 -18.99
CA VAL A 37 6.76 0.23 -20.16
C VAL A 37 6.20 -1.16 -19.98
N VAL A 38 5.13 -1.48 -20.71
CA VAL A 38 4.51 -2.80 -20.71
C VAL A 38 4.11 -3.14 -22.15
N PRO A 39 4.53 -4.31 -22.69
CA PRO A 39 4.14 -4.74 -24.02
C PRO A 39 2.62 -4.75 -24.13
N THR A 40 2.11 -4.16 -25.21
CA THR A 40 0.69 -4.24 -25.58
C THR A 40 0.35 -5.51 -26.34
N ASN A 41 1.36 -6.29 -26.71
CA ASN A 41 1.21 -7.52 -27.47
C ASN A 41 1.37 -8.72 -26.54
N SER A 42 0.25 -9.32 -26.15
CA SER A 42 0.25 -10.66 -25.58
C SER A 42 0.57 -11.70 -26.67
N SER A 43 1.24 -12.79 -26.28
CA SER A 43 1.44 -13.93 -27.19
C SER A 43 0.08 -14.48 -27.63
N ILE A 44 -0.07 -14.84 -28.91
CA ILE A 44 -1.29 -15.47 -29.47
C ILE A 44 -1.65 -16.78 -28.72
N THR A 45 -0.68 -17.39 -28.03
CA THR A 45 -0.85 -18.60 -27.22
C THR A 45 -1.56 -18.38 -25.88
N CYS A 46 -1.81 -17.13 -25.47
CA CYS A 46 -2.42 -16.82 -24.19
C CYS A 46 -3.93 -17.10 -24.21
N GLN A 47 -4.44 -17.67 -23.11
CA GLN A 47 -5.89 -17.76 -22.89
C GLN A 47 -6.49 -16.35 -22.78
N LYS A 48 -7.78 -16.21 -23.07
CA LYS A 48 -8.48 -14.94 -22.87
C LYS A 48 -8.84 -14.76 -21.40
N CYS A 49 -9.01 -13.51 -20.96
CA CYS A 49 -9.59 -13.22 -19.66
C CYS A 49 -10.97 -13.86 -19.51
N HIS A 50 -11.35 -14.19 -18.27
CA HIS A 50 -12.71 -14.58 -17.98
C HIS A 50 -13.69 -13.46 -18.36
N ARG A 51 -14.87 -13.82 -18.87
CA ARG A 51 -15.89 -12.87 -19.36
C ARG A 51 -16.33 -11.83 -18.33
N SER A 52 -16.29 -12.17 -17.04
CA SER A 52 -16.67 -11.25 -15.95
C SER A 52 -15.62 -10.16 -15.68
N CYS A 53 -14.40 -10.31 -16.18
CA CYS A 53 -13.31 -9.37 -15.92
C CYS A 53 -13.37 -8.11 -16.79
N ASN A 54 -14.37 -7.99 -17.69
CA ASN A 54 -14.47 -6.89 -18.67
C ASN A 54 -13.15 -6.63 -19.42
N GLY A 55 -12.43 -7.71 -19.72
CA GLY A 55 -11.17 -7.67 -20.45
C GLY A 55 -9.95 -7.22 -19.63
N ARG A 56 -10.01 -7.15 -18.29
CA ARG A 56 -8.87 -6.75 -17.43
C ARG A 56 -8.56 -7.85 -16.42
N CYS A 57 -7.46 -8.57 -16.61
CA CYS A 57 -7.15 -9.71 -15.75
C CYS A 57 -5.65 -9.95 -15.58
N TRP A 58 -5.28 -10.55 -14.46
CA TRP A 58 -3.95 -11.12 -14.21
C TRP A 58 -3.82 -12.55 -14.74
N GLY A 59 -4.94 -13.16 -15.16
CA GLY A 59 -5.02 -14.53 -15.64
C GLY A 59 -6.43 -14.92 -16.12
N PRO A 60 -6.62 -16.15 -16.62
CA PRO A 60 -7.86 -16.56 -17.27
C PRO A 60 -9.03 -16.81 -16.32
N LYS A 61 -8.80 -16.91 -15.00
CA LYS A 61 -9.84 -17.24 -14.02
C LYS A 61 -10.58 -16.00 -13.50
N VAL A 62 -11.76 -16.22 -12.91
CA VAL A 62 -12.63 -15.16 -12.37
C VAL A 62 -12.03 -14.44 -11.14
N ASP A 63 -11.29 -15.16 -10.31
CA ASP A 63 -10.57 -14.63 -9.14
C ASP A 63 -9.30 -13.87 -9.52
N GLN A 64 -8.93 -13.89 -10.80
CA GLN A 64 -7.78 -13.18 -11.36
C GLN A 64 -8.19 -11.91 -12.12
N CYS A 65 -9.45 -11.47 -12.02
CA CYS A 65 -9.85 -10.17 -12.56
C CYS A 65 -9.12 -9.04 -11.83
N GLN A 66 -8.77 -7.97 -12.56
CA GLN A 66 -8.25 -6.77 -11.93
C GLN A 66 -9.38 -6.02 -11.20
N SER A 67 -9.26 -5.87 -9.88
CA SER A 67 -10.12 -4.96 -9.12
C SER A 67 -9.63 -3.52 -9.27
N LEU A 68 -10.55 -2.61 -9.59
CA LEU A 68 -10.28 -1.18 -9.71
C LEU A 68 -10.61 -0.49 -8.39
N THR A 69 -9.72 0.38 -7.94
CA THR A 69 -9.88 1.06 -6.63
C THR A 69 -9.61 2.55 -6.69
N LYS A 70 -9.37 3.11 -7.88
CA LYS A 70 -9.07 4.54 -8.09
C LYS A 70 -9.88 5.12 -9.24
N THR A 71 -9.84 4.52 -10.42
CA THR A 71 -10.47 5.10 -11.62
C THR A 71 -11.98 4.92 -11.67
N VAL A 72 -12.51 4.02 -10.83
CA VAL A 72 -13.97 3.77 -10.70
C VAL A 72 -14.61 4.63 -9.62
N CYS A 73 -13.80 5.32 -8.81
CA CYS A 73 -14.30 6.06 -7.66
C CYS A 73 -15.09 7.30 -8.06
N ALA A 74 -16.01 7.70 -7.17
CA ALA A 74 -16.66 9.00 -7.28
C ALA A 74 -15.63 10.14 -7.22
N GLU A 75 -15.89 11.24 -7.93
CA GLU A 75 -14.97 12.39 -8.00
C GLU A 75 -14.69 13.03 -6.63
N GLN A 76 -15.60 12.83 -5.67
CA GLN A 76 -15.48 13.33 -4.30
C GLN A 76 -14.53 12.51 -3.42
N CYS A 77 -14.08 11.33 -3.86
CA CYS A 77 -13.16 10.52 -3.08
C CYS A 77 -11.73 11.09 -3.15
N ASP A 78 -11.14 11.41 -1.99
CA ASP A 78 -9.73 11.80 -1.89
C ASP A 78 -8.81 10.56 -1.79
N GLY A 79 -8.84 9.73 -2.83
CA GLY A 79 -7.94 8.58 -2.95
C GLY A 79 -8.57 7.36 -3.59
N ARG A 80 -8.82 6.33 -2.77
CA ARG A 80 -9.30 5.03 -3.23
C ARG A 80 -10.71 4.74 -2.76
N CYS A 81 -11.34 3.76 -3.38
CA CYS A 81 -12.70 3.33 -3.08
C CYS A 81 -12.87 1.82 -3.24
N PHE A 82 -13.95 1.30 -2.70
CA PHE A 82 -14.40 -0.08 -2.91
C PHE A 82 -15.47 -0.21 -4.00
N GLY A 83 -16.01 0.92 -4.47
CA GLY A 83 -17.09 1.01 -5.44
C GLY A 83 -17.28 2.42 -5.99
N PRO A 84 -18.24 2.62 -6.91
CA PRO A 84 -18.43 3.89 -7.60
C PRO A 84 -19.19 4.94 -6.78
N TYR A 85 -19.77 4.56 -5.65
CA TYR A 85 -20.59 5.47 -4.85
C TYR A 85 -19.73 6.27 -3.85
N ILE A 86 -20.19 7.46 -3.48
CA ILE A 86 -19.52 8.33 -2.50
C ILE A 86 -19.42 7.63 -1.13
N SER A 87 -20.38 6.77 -0.79
CA SER A 87 -20.34 5.94 0.43
C SER A 87 -19.18 4.95 0.46
N ASP A 88 -18.62 4.63 -0.71
CA ASP A 88 -17.57 3.63 -0.86
C ASP A 88 -16.17 4.27 -0.90
N CYS A 89 -16.08 5.59 -0.71
CA CYS A 89 -14.80 6.28 -0.59
C CYS A 89 -14.05 5.74 0.64
N CYS A 90 -12.80 5.36 0.44
CA CYS A 90 -11.95 4.96 1.53
C CYS A 90 -11.26 6.17 2.16
N HIS A 91 -10.86 6.02 3.42
CA HIS A 91 -9.98 6.99 4.06
C HIS A 91 -8.65 7.10 3.29
N ARG A 92 -8.00 8.26 3.33
CA ARG A 92 -6.76 8.56 2.58
C ARG A 92 -5.64 7.53 2.76
N GLU A 93 -5.64 6.84 3.90
CA GLU A 93 -4.60 5.92 4.37
C GLU A 93 -4.94 4.42 4.17
N CYS A 94 -5.95 4.14 3.34
CA CYS A 94 -6.58 2.82 3.22
C CYS A 94 -5.75 1.72 2.55
N ALA A 95 -4.85 2.08 1.64
CA ALA A 95 -4.01 1.09 0.94
C ALA A 95 -2.72 0.77 1.72
N ALA A 96 -2.12 1.80 2.29
CA ALA A 96 -0.96 1.75 3.15
C ALA A 96 -0.88 3.07 3.90
N CYS A 97 -0.38 3.03 5.13
CA CYS A 97 -0.07 4.25 5.84
C CYS A 97 1.04 4.99 5.09
N THR A 98 0.86 6.28 4.85
CA THR A 98 1.86 7.17 4.25
C THR A 98 3.10 7.29 5.12
N ASN A 99 2.92 7.21 6.44
CA ASN A 99 3.96 7.34 7.44
C ASN A 99 4.07 6.06 8.28
N PHE A 100 3.32 5.97 9.40
CA PHE A 100 3.42 4.84 10.31
C PHE A 100 2.08 4.16 10.55
N ASN A 101 2.11 2.85 10.68
CA ASN A 101 1.01 2.03 11.15
C ASN A 101 1.16 1.80 12.67
N ASP A 102 0.22 2.34 13.43
CA ASP A 102 0.07 2.10 14.85
C ASP A 102 -1.11 1.18 15.12
N SER A 103 -0.85 -0.13 15.20
CA SER A 103 -1.87 -1.15 15.51
C SER A 103 -3.11 -1.09 14.60
N GLY A 104 -2.91 -0.79 13.30
CA GLY A 104 -3.96 -0.68 12.29
C GLY A 104 -4.42 0.75 11.99
N ALA A 105 -4.06 1.73 12.84
CA ALA A 105 -4.31 3.15 12.58
C ALA A 105 -3.12 3.80 11.88
N CYS A 106 -3.37 4.64 10.89
CA CYS A 106 -2.29 5.38 10.23
C CYS A 106 -2.05 6.72 10.94
N VAL A 107 -0.81 6.92 11.39
CA VAL A 107 -0.38 8.10 12.15
C VAL A 107 0.83 8.76 11.48
N THR A 108 0.92 10.08 11.59
CA THR A 108 2.05 10.85 11.05
C THR A 108 3.32 10.66 11.89
N GLN A 109 3.16 10.39 13.19
CA GLN A 109 4.26 10.14 14.12
C GLN A 109 3.82 9.11 15.17
N CYS A 110 4.70 8.18 15.52
CA CYS A 110 4.43 7.26 16.62
C CYS A 110 4.33 8.01 17.96
N PRO A 111 3.50 7.51 18.91
CA PRO A 111 3.34 8.11 20.23
C PRO A 111 4.69 8.38 20.91
N GLN A 112 4.96 9.66 21.20
CA GLN A 112 6.23 10.08 21.78
C GLN A 112 6.37 9.63 23.24
N PRO A 113 7.60 9.39 23.74
CA PRO A 113 7.88 9.04 25.13
C PRO A 113 7.41 10.06 26.16
N PHE A 114 7.38 11.34 25.77
CA PHE A 114 6.94 12.44 26.63
C PHE A 114 5.85 13.24 25.94
N VAL A 115 4.83 13.63 26.71
CA VAL A 115 3.72 14.47 26.25
C VAL A 115 3.63 15.70 27.13
N TYR A 116 3.44 16.86 26.51
CA TYR A 116 3.29 18.11 27.23
C TYR A 116 1.95 18.18 27.95
N ASN A 117 1.97 18.37 29.27
CA ASN A 117 0.79 18.61 30.08
C ASN A 117 0.57 20.13 30.23
N PRO A 118 -0.51 20.71 29.64
CA PRO A 118 -0.76 22.14 29.68
C PRO A 118 -1.20 22.67 31.05
N ILE A 119 -1.56 21.79 32.00
CA ILE A 119 -1.96 22.17 33.36
C ILE A 119 -0.73 22.37 34.24
N THR A 120 0.21 21.42 34.17
CA THR A 120 1.46 21.45 34.97
C THR A 120 2.59 22.19 34.26
N PHE A 121 2.43 22.50 32.96
CA PHE A 121 3.44 23.10 32.08
C PHE A 121 4.73 22.26 31.99
N GLN A 122 4.59 20.94 32.13
CA GLN A 122 5.72 20.00 32.15
C GLN A 122 5.56 18.90 31.08
N LEU A 123 6.69 18.29 30.73
CA LEU A 123 6.73 17.07 29.92
C LEU A 123 6.53 15.86 30.83
N GLU A 124 5.44 15.13 30.64
CA GLU A 124 5.10 13.94 31.41
C GLU A 124 5.34 12.67 30.61
N HIS A 125 5.71 11.60 31.30
CA HIS A 125 5.96 10.30 30.66
C HIS A 125 4.67 9.72 30.09
N ASN A 126 4.72 9.30 28.83
CA ASN A 126 3.59 8.74 28.12
C ASN A 126 3.61 7.20 28.18
N PRO A 127 2.70 6.55 28.92
CA PRO A 127 2.63 5.09 28.98
C PRO A 127 2.25 4.44 27.63
N ARG A 128 1.77 5.23 26.66
CA ARG A 128 1.44 4.77 25.31
C ARG A 128 2.61 4.93 24.32
N ALA A 129 3.78 5.33 24.79
CA ALA A 129 4.97 5.51 23.95
C ALA A 129 5.27 4.27 23.10
N LYS A 130 5.63 4.51 21.84
CA LYS A 130 6.05 3.48 20.89
C LYS A 130 7.22 4.02 20.06
N TYR A 131 8.07 3.11 19.60
CA TYR A 131 9.23 3.39 18.78
C TYR A 131 8.91 3.13 17.31
N THR A 132 9.57 3.87 16.42
CA THR A 132 9.48 3.67 14.97
C THR A 132 10.35 2.49 14.56
N TYR A 133 9.77 1.56 13.81
CA TYR A 133 10.48 0.46 13.17
C TYR A 133 9.99 0.31 11.72
N GLY A 134 10.75 0.88 10.78
CA GLY A 134 10.29 1.03 9.40
C GLY A 134 9.00 1.87 9.34
N ALA A 135 7.95 1.32 8.73
CA ALA A 135 6.63 1.94 8.63
C ALA A 135 5.67 1.56 9.80
N PHE A 136 6.19 1.03 10.92
CA PHE A 136 5.37 0.55 12.04
C PHE A 136 5.75 1.20 13.36
N CYS A 137 4.76 1.38 14.24
CA CYS A 137 4.96 1.75 15.64
C CYS A 137 4.99 0.50 16.53
N VAL A 138 6.12 0.24 17.19
CA VAL A 138 6.33 -0.95 18.04
C VAL A 138 6.58 -0.56 19.49
N LYS A 139 6.04 -1.34 20.43
CA LYS A 139 6.32 -1.14 21.88
C LYS A 139 7.74 -1.52 22.26
N LYS A 140 8.32 -2.51 21.57
CA LYS A 140 9.68 -2.99 21.79
C LYS A 140 10.36 -3.17 20.44
N CYS A 141 11.61 -2.73 20.34
CA CYS A 141 12.40 -2.90 19.13
C CYS A 141 12.72 -4.39 18.92
N PRO A 142 12.59 -4.92 17.69
CA PRO A 142 13.07 -6.26 17.37
C PRO A 142 14.58 -6.38 17.65
N ARG A 143 15.02 -7.49 18.24
CA ARG A 143 16.46 -7.75 18.41
C ARG A 143 17.12 -7.93 17.05
N LYS A 144 18.39 -7.52 16.91
CA LYS A 144 19.16 -7.78 15.69
C LYS A 144 19.33 -9.30 15.53
N THR A 145 18.73 -9.89 14.51
CA THR A 145 19.01 -11.28 14.11
C THR A 145 20.32 -11.31 13.33
N GLY A 146 21.43 -11.32 14.05
CA GLY A 146 22.78 -11.41 13.50
C GLY A 146 23.82 -11.51 14.62
N GLY A 147 23.99 -12.72 15.17
CA GLY A 147 24.98 -13.03 16.19
C GLY A 147 24.38 -13.42 17.54
N VAL A 148 24.43 -14.72 17.84
CA VAL A 148 24.30 -15.42 19.13
C VAL A 148 24.08 -14.55 20.38
N GLY A 149 22.95 -14.75 21.07
CA GLY A 149 22.77 -14.30 22.46
C GLY A 149 21.36 -13.82 22.82
N GLU A 150 20.79 -14.41 23.86
CA GLU A 150 19.51 -14.07 24.50
C GLU A 150 19.52 -12.65 25.14
N GLY A 151 18.34 -12.02 25.32
CA GLY A 151 18.15 -10.84 26.19
C GLY A 151 17.25 -9.72 25.61
N ILE A 152 16.02 -9.55 26.13
CA ILE A 152 15.09 -8.47 25.72
C ILE A 152 15.69 -7.25 26.40
N HIS A 153 16.16 -6.29 25.63
CA HIS A 153 16.64 -5.03 26.20
C HIS A 153 15.55 -3.98 26.02
N ASP A 154 15.04 -3.49 27.15
CA ASP A 154 14.42 -2.18 27.19
C ASP A 154 15.52 -1.15 26.94
N LEU A 155 15.28 -0.22 26.02
CA LEU A 155 16.17 0.92 25.79
C LEU A 155 16.10 1.79 27.04
N ASN A 156 17.19 1.79 27.80
CA ASN A 156 17.43 2.70 28.92
C ASN A 156 17.55 4.13 28.41
#